data_AF-A0A6M0C6X7-F1
#
_entry.id   AF-A0A6M0C6X7-F1
#
_cell.length_a   1.000
_cell.length_b   1.000
_cell.length_c   1.000
_cell.angle_alpha   90.00
_cell.angle_beta   90.00
_cell.angle_gamma   90.00
#
_symmetry.space_group_name_H-M   'P 1'
#
loop_
_entity.id
_entity.type
_entity.pdbx_description
1 polymer ?
#
loop_
_entity_poly.entity_id
_entity_poly.type
_entity_poly.pdbx_seq_one_letter_code
_entity_poly.pdbx_strand_id
1 'polypeptide(L)'
;MNKNAVFVLDTNRKPCNPVHPAVARKLLKLGIAAVFRRYPFTIILKEESTEEPKQLRIKIDPGARTTGLAIVSETNIVWCAELEHRGFQIREKLNDRRTLRRSRRNRKTRYRKPRFLNRKRPKNWLPPSLMSRVFNVES
;
A
#
# COMPACT_ATOMS: atom_id res chain seq x y z
N MET A 1 -6.46 7.46 -22.73
CA MET A 1 -6.61 6.01 -23.04
C MET A 1 -5.93 5.22 -21.92
N ASN A 2 -6.69 4.45 -21.13
CA ASN A 2 -6.13 3.66 -20.02
C ASN A 2 -5.18 2.59 -20.59
N LYS A 3 -3.88 2.72 -20.32
CA LYS A 3 -2.81 1.80 -20.79
C LYS A 3 -2.57 0.61 -19.85
N ASN A 4 -3.45 0.35 -18.90
CA ASN A 4 -3.28 -0.76 -17.95
C ASN A 4 -3.58 -2.09 -18.64
N ALA A 5 -2.54 -2.90 -18.84
CA ALA A 5 -2.65 -4.30 -19.22
C ALA A 5 -3.33 -5.11 -18.11
N VAL A 6 -3.88 -6.25 -18.50
CA VAL A 6 -4.48 -7.22 -17.59
C VAL A 6 -3.45 -8.29 -17.28
N PHE A 7 -3.28 -8.58 -15.99
CA PHE A 7 -2.39 -9.66 -15.56
C PHE A 7 -3.03 -11.01 -15.84
N VAL A 8 -2.21 -11.98 -16.21
CA VAL A 8 -2.65 -13.32 -16.58
C VAL A 8 -1.87 -14.34 -15.77
N LEU A 9 -2.58 -15.32 -15.23
CA LEU A 9 -2.02 -16.53 -14.65
C LEU A 9 -2.45 -17.74 -15.48
N ASP A 10 -1.65 -18.80 -15.48
CA ASP A 10 -2.07 -20.10 -16.01
C ASP A 10 -2.87 -20.91 -14.96
N THR A 11 -3.33 -22.11 -15.34
CA THR A 11 -4.06 -23.01 -14.42
C THR A 11 -3.25 -23.40 -13.17
N ASN A 12 -1.91 -23.38 -13.26
CA ASN A 12 -0.98 -23.67 -12.18
C ASN A 12 -0.62 -22.43 -11.35
N ARG A 13 -1.28 -21.28 -11.61
CA ARG A 13 -1.03 -19.97 -11.00
C ARG A 13 0.37 -19.42 -11.26
N LYS A 14 1.04 -19.88 -12.31
CA LYS A 14 2.29 -19.30 -12.80
C LYS A 14 1.98 -18.02 -13.59
N PRO A 15 2.79 -16.95 -13.45
CA PRO A 15 2.60 -15.72 -14.22
C PRO A 15 2.79 -15.92 -15.72
N CYS A 16 1.87 -15.38 -16.52
CA CYS A 16 2.01 -15.26 -17.97
C CYS A 16 2.24 -13.79 -18.37
N ASN A 17 2.52 -13.57 -19.65
CA ASN A 17 2.64 -12.22 -20.20
C ASN A 17 1.32 -11.42 -20.01
N PRO A 18 1.37 -10.19 -19.48
CA PRO A 18 0.19 -9.34 -19.40
C PRO A 18 -0.37 -9.03 -20.79
N VAL A 19 -1.69 -9.02 -20.90
CA VAL A 19 -2.36 -8.83 -22.20
C VAL A 19 -3.13 -7.52 -22.24
N HIS A 20 -3.36 -7.00 -23.44
CA HIS A 20 -4.21 -5.83 -23.62
C HIS A 20 -5.65 -6.16 -23.14
N PRO A 21 -6.39 -5.21 -22.51
CA PRO A 21 -7.75 -5.47 -22.01
C PRO A 21 -8.72 -6.03 -23.05
N ALA A 22 -8.52 -5.70 -24.33
CA ALA A 22 -9.32 -6.27 -25.43
C ALA A 22 -9.12 -7.79 -25.58
N VAL A 23 -7.89 -8.29 -25.41
CA VAL A 23 -7.58 -9.73 -25.44
C VAL A 23 -8.16 -10.42 -24.21
N ALA A 24 -7.98 -9.83 -23.01
CA ALA A 24 -8.59 -10.37 -21.79
C ALA A 24 -10.10 -10.53 -21.90
N ARG A 25 -10.81 -9.55 -22.47
CA ARG A 25 -12.26 -9.65 -22.72
C ARG A 25 -12.61 -10.79 -23.69
N LYS A 26 -11.82 -10.98 -24.76
CA LYS A 26 -12.03 -12.10 -25.70
C LYS A 26 -11.86 -13.45 -24.99
N LEU A 27 -10.80 -13.62 -24.21
CA LEU A 27 -10.53 -14.86 -23.46
C LEU A 27 -11.66 -15.19 -22.46
N LEU A 28 -12.17 -14.17 -21.76
CA LEU A 28 -13.32 -14.33 -20.86
C LEU A 28 -14.60 -14.68 -21.63
N LYS A 29 -14.87 -14.01 -22.75
CA LYS A 29 -16.06 -14.26 -23.58
C LYS A 29 -16.05 -15.67 -24.19
N LEU A 30 -14.88 -16.17 -24.59
CA LEU A 30 -14.69 -17.52 -25.11
C LEU A 30 -14.71 -18.59 -24.01
N GLY A 31 -14.71 -18.21 -22.73
CA GLY A 31 -14.70 -19.15 -21.62
C GLY A 31 -13.36 -19.88 -21.41
N ILE A 32 -12.28 -19.42 -22.04
CA ILE A 32 -10.92 -19.99 -21.92
C ILE A 32 -10.24 -19.49 -20.64
N ALA A 33 -10.65 -18.31 -20.14
CA ALA A 33 -10.17 -17.73 -18.90
C ALA A 33 -11.31 -17.45 -17.91
N ALA A 34 -10.96 -17.31 -16.63
CA ALA A 34 -11.85 -16.84 -15.57
C ALA A 34 -11.25 -15.62 -14.86
N VAL A 35 -12.08 -14.85 -14.17
CA VAL A 35 -11.59 -13.74 -13.33
C VAL A 35 -10.98 -14.31 -12.06
N PHE A 36 -9.70 -13.99 -11.79
CA PHE A 36 -9.00 -14.41 -10.59
C PHE A 36 -9.05 -13.34 -9.50
N ARG A 37 -8.79 -12.07 -9.86
CA ARG A 37 -8.76 -10.94 -8.93
C ARG A 37 -9.27 -9.68 -9.62
N ARG A 38 -10.02 -8.85 -8.88
CA ARG A 38 -10.57 -7.59 -9.40
C ARG A 38 -9.58 -6.42 -9.40
N TYR A 39 -8.72 -6.34 -8.40
CA TYR A 39 -7.69 -5.29 -8.31
C TYR A 39 -6.35 -5.82 -7.74
N PRO A 40 -5.23 -5.66 -8.47
CA PRO A 40 -5.21 -5.34 -9.89
C PRO A 40 -6.02 -6.39 -10.68
N PHE A 41 -6.59 -6.01 -11.82
CA PHE A 41 -7.45 -6.92 -12.59
C PHE A 41 -6.59 -8.04 -13.17
N THR A 42 -6.90 -9.27 -12.78
CA THR A 42 -6.15 -10.48 -13.13
C THR A 42 -7.11 -11.57 -13.58
N ILE A 43 -6.79 -12.19 -14.71
CA ILE A 43 -7.48 -13.38 -15.21
C ILE A 43 -6.59 -14.62 -15.04
N ILE A 44 -7.22 -15.79 -14.97
CA ILE A 44 -6.54 -17.09 -14.94
C ILE A 44 -7.01 -17.92 -16.14
N LEU A 45 -6.07 -18.49 -16.89
CA LEU A 45 -6.34 -19.42 -17.99
C LEU A 45 -6.72 -20.79 -17.41
N LYS A 46 -7.55 -21.54 -18.14
CA LYS A 46 -7.94 -22.92 -17.77
C LYS A 46 -6.91 -23.97 -18.16
N GLU A 47 -5.91 -23.58 -18.95
CA GLU A 47 -4.84 -24.45 -19.43
C GLU A 47 -3.50 -23.97 -18.91
N GLU A 48 -2.50 -24.86 -18.96
CA GLU A 48 -1.11 -24.51 -18.65
C GLU A 48 -0.52 -23.70 -19.80
N SER A 49 0.27 -22.68 -19.45
CA SER A 49 1.01 -21.90 -20.44
C SER A 49 2.41 -22.50 -20.60
N THR A 50 2.83 -22.71 -21.84
CA THR A 50 4.18 -23.16 -22.19
C THR A 50 5.14 -22.00 -22.44
N GLU A 51 4.65 -20.76 -22.46
CA GLU A 51 5.48 -19.57 -22.72
C GLU A 51 6.12 -19.06 -21.43
N GLU A 52 7.42 -18.79 -21.49
CA GLU A 52 8.09 -18.05 -20.41
C GLU A 52 7.67 -16.57 -20.43
N PRO A 53 7.27 -16.02 -19.27
CA PRO A 53 6.88 -14.61 -19.19
C PRO A 53 8.10 -13.70 -19.39
N LYS A 54 7.90 -12.62 -20.15
CA LYS A 54 8.91 -11.58 -20.34
C LYS A 54 9.23 -10.91 -19.01
N GLN A 55 10.51 -10.61 -18.80
CA GLN A 55 10.94 -9.90 -17.61
C GLN A 55 10.34 -8.48 -17.58
N LEU A 56 9.74 -8.12 -16.45
CA LEU A 56 9.19 -6.80 -16.19
C LEU A 56 9.94 -6.16 -15.03
N ARG A 57 10.04 -4.83 -15.05
CA ARG A 57 10.64 -4.04 -13.98
C ARG A 57 9.57 -3.27 -13.24
N ILE A 58 9.68 -3.25 -11.92
CA ILE A 58 8.87 -2.39 -11.06
C ILE A 58 9.63 -1.09 -10.77
N LYS A 59 8.93 0.04 -10.87
CA LYS A 59 9.40 1.35 -10.42
C LYS A 59 8.47 1.83 -9.30
N ILE A 60 9.07 2.26 -8.20
CA ILE A 60 8.38 2.72 -7.01
C ILE A 60 8.85 4.15 -6.76
N ASP A 61 7.91 5.08 -6.70
CA ASP A 61 8.15 6.49 -6.41
C ASP A 61 7.45 6.89 -5.11
N PRO A 62 8.15 6.83 -3.96
CA PRO A 62 7.54 7.08 -2.67
C PRO A 62 7.37 8.58 -2.40
N GLY A 63 6.13 9.02 -2.23
CA GLY A 63 5.78 10.38 -1.81
C GLY A 63 5.25 10.44 -0.37
N ALA A 64 5.09 11.67 0.14
CA ALA A 64 4.62 11.88 1.51
C ALA A 64 3.16 11.43 1.74
N ARG A 65 2.31 11.55 0.72
CA ARG A 65 0.88 11.20 0.75
C ARG A 65 0.51 10.03 -0.14
N THR A 66 1.24 9.83 -1.23
CA THR A 66 0.97 8.79 -2.22
C THR A 66 2.29 8.14 -2.63
N THR A 67 2.28 6.85 -2.96
CA THR A 67 3.39 6.18 -3.64
C THR A 67 2.96 5.81 -5.04
N GLY A 68 3.69 6.29 -6.05
CA GLY A 68 3.51 5.88 -7.44
C GLY A 68 4.10 4.49 -7.67
N LEU A 69 3.35 3.62 -8.33
CA LEU A 69 3.76 2.28 -8.73
C LEU A 69 3.62 2.16 -10.24
N ALA A 70 4.69 1.74 -10.91
CA ALA A 70 4.68 1.45 -12.34
C ALA A 70 5.37 0.12 -12.64
N ILE A 71 4.72 -0.70 -13.47
CA ILE A 71 5.31 -1.91 -14.05
C ILE A 71 5.63 -1.59 -15.51
N VAL A 72 6.89 -1.80 -15.88
CA VAL A 72 7.46 -1.34 -17.14
C VAL A 72 8.19 -2.51 -17.81
N SER A 73 7.90 -2.70 -19.09
CA SER A 73 8.69 -3.57 -19.97
C SER A 73 9.87 -2.76 -20.53
N GLU A 74 10.59 -3.28 -21.53
CA GLU A 74 11.70 -2.52 -22.15
C GLU A 74 11.21 -1.30 -22.91
N THR A 75 10.07 -1.42 -23.59
CA THR A 75 9.55 -0.41 -24.52
C THR A 75 8.29 0.30 -24.04
N ASN A 76 7.56 -0.30 -23.10
CA ASN A 76 6.20 0.12 -22.77
C ASN A 76 5.90 0.06 -21.27
N ILE A 77 4.98 0.94 -20.84
CA ILE A 77 4.37 0.89 -19.51
C ILE A 77 3.23 -0.13 -19.55
N VAL A 78 3.30 -1.13 -18.68
CA VAL A 78 2.33 -2.23 -18.60
C VAL A 78 1.18 -1.89 -17.67
N TRP A 79 1.49 -1.28 -16.51
CA TRP A 79 0.50 -0.97 -15.50
C TRP A 79 0.99 0.14 -14.59
N CYS A 80 0.09 1.04 -14.18
CA CYS A 80 0.36 2.06 -13.17
C CYS A 80 -0.74 2.10 -12.12
N ALA A 81 -0.35 2.45 -10.89
CA ALA A 81 -1.26 2.85 -9.83
C ALA A 81 -0.62 3.84 -8.86
N GLU A 82 -1.47 4.49 -8.08
CA GLU A 82 -1.08 5.30 -6.94
C GLU A 82 -1.60 4.65 -5.66
N LEU A 83 -0.71 4.45 -4.69
CA LEU A 83 -1.04 3.96 -3.37
C LEU A 83 -1.21 5.16 -2.43
N GLU A 84 -2.44 5.43 -1.98
CA GLU A 84 -2.70 6.49 -1.01
C GLU A 84 -2.30 6.08 0.41
N HIS A 85 -1.49 6.92 1.06
CA HIS A 85 -1.01 6.70 2.41
C HIS A 85 -2.00 7.24 3.45
N ARG A 86 -2.23 6.43 4.48
CA ARG A 86 -3.07 6.84 5.64
C ARG A 86 -2.28 7.59 6.71
N GLY A 87 -0.97 7.80 6.54
CA GLY A 87 -0.09 8.38 7.55
C GLY A 87 -0.55 9.75 8.05
N PHE A 88 -1.00 10.61 7.13
CA PHE A 88 -1.48 11.95 7.50
C PHE A 88 -2.79 11.89 8.29
N GLN A 89 -3.76 11.08 7.84
CA GLN A 89 -5.02 10.85 8.55
C GLN A 89 -4.80 10.27 9.95
N ILE A 90 -3.85 9.34 10.10
CA ILE A 90 -3.48 8.75 11.39
C ILE A 90 -2.89 9.83 12.30
N ARG A 91 -1.97 10.66 11.78
CA ARG A 91 -1.37 11.77 12.52
C ARG A 91 -2.43 12.75 13.03
N GLU A 92 -3.40 13.11 12.20
CA GLU A 92 -4.52 13.98 12.60
C GLU A 92 -5.37 13.34 13.69
N LYS A 93 -5.80 12.08 13.52
CA LYS A 93 -6.56 11.35 14.56
C LYS A 93 -5.80 11.27 15.89
N LEU A 94 -4.48 11.12 15.86
CA LEU A 94 -3.64 11.15 17.06
C LEU A 94 -3.57 12.53 17.71
N ASN A 95 -3.52 13.59 16.90
CA ASN A 95 -3.57 14.98 17.37
C ASN A 95 -4.93 15.30 18.02
N ASP A 96 -6.04 14.91 17.39
CA ASP A 96 -7.39 15.12 17.93
C ASP A 96 -7.55 14.41 19.28
N ARG A 97 -7.14 13.13 19.33
CA ARG A 97 -7.14 12.36 20.59
C ARG A 97 -6.32 13.04 21.67
N ARG A 98 -5.14 13.58 21.32
CA ARG A 98 -4.26 14.31 22.24
C ARG A 98 -4.95 15.59 22.74
N THR A 99 -5.53 16.38 21.85
CA THR A 99 -6.20 17.66 22.15
C THR A 99 -7.43 17.45 23.05
N LEU A 100 -8.30 16.50 22.71
CA LEU A 100 -9.47 16.14 23.52
C LEU A 100 -9.09 15.63 24.91
N ARG A 101 -7.99 14.87 25.03
CA ARG A 101 -7.47 14.42 26.32
C ARG A 101 -6.92 15.57 27.16
N ARG A 102 -6.20 16.52 26.54
CA ARG A 102 -5.72 17.74 27.22
C ARG A 102 -6.89 18.59 27.71
N SER A 103 -7.87 18.86 26.85
CA SER A 103 -9.07 19.63 27.18
C SER A 103 -9.85 19.01 28.34
N ARG A 104 -10.12 17.70 28.32
CA ARG A 104 -10.79 17.00 29.44
C ARG A 104 -10.03 17.14 30.76
N ARG A 105 -8.70 17.02 30.74
CA ARG A 105 -7.88 17.21 31.95
C ARG A 105 -7.97 18.63 32.48
N ASN A 106 -7.86 19.63 31.60
CA ASN A 106 -7.92 21.05 32.01
C ASN A 106 -9.32 21.46 32.49
N ARG A 107 -10.40 20.94 31.89
CA ARG A 107 -11.78 21.25 32.30
C ARG A 107 -12.21 20.53 33.58
N LYS A 108 -11.69 19.32 33.83
CA LYS A 108 -12.04 18.50 35.00
C LYS A 108 -11.00 18.54 36.12
N THR A 109 -10.06 19.49 36.10
CA THR A 109 -9.16 19.70 37.24
C THR A 109 -9.90 20.42 38.37
N ARG A 110 -10.57 19.65 39.23
CA ARG A 110 -10.72 20.08 40.62
C ARG A 110 -9.30 20.08 41.22
N TYR A 111 -8.76 21.27 41.48
CA TYR A 111 -7.50 21.58 42.18
C TYR A 111 -6.41 20.47 42.13
N ARG A 112 -5.86 20.15 40.94
CA ARG A 112 -4.74 19.20 40.83
C ARG A 112 -3.42 19.96 40.78
N LYS A 113 -2.71 20.06 41.92
CA LYS A 113 -1.37 20.68 42.00
C LYS A 113 -0.42 20.06 40.94
N PRO A 114 0.40 20.87 40.25
CA PRO A 114 1.31 20.38 39.22
C PRO A 114 2.37 19.44 39.81
N ARG A 115 2.66 18.34 39.12
CA ARG A 115 3.60 17.29 39.57
C ARG A 115 4.90 17.30 38.76
N PHE A 116 5.64 18.41 38.78
CA PHE A 116 6.90 18.54 38.03
C PHE A 116 7.95 17.52 38.52
N LEU A 117 7.98 17.26 39.82
CA LEU A 117 8.95 16.35 40.47
C LEU A 117 8.63 14.84 40.23
N ASN A 118 7.38 14.48 39.92
CA ASN A 118 6.96 13.07 39.82
C ASN A 118 6.99 12.53 38.38
N ARG A 119 7.45 13.32 37.41
CA ARG A 119 7.64 12.87 36.02
C ARG A 119 9.12 12.68 35.73
N LYS A 120 9.75 11.67 36.35
CA LYS A 120 11.09 11.22 35.93
C LYS A 120 10.98 10.35 34.67
N ARG A 121 11.81 10.63 33.67
CA ARG A 121 12.06 9.74 32.53
C ARG A 121 13.38 9.01 32.80
N PRO A 122 13.48 7.71 32.50
CA PRO A 122 14.73 6.99 32.65
C PRO A 122 15.80 7.56 31.70
N LYS A 123 17.07 7.35 32.06
CA LYS A 123 18.22 7.73 31.22
C LYS A 123 18.08 7.00 29.87
N ASN A 124 18.33 7.72 28.76
CA ASN A 124 18.17 7.24 27.38
C ASN A 124 16.73 6.98 26.91
N TRP A 125 15.72 7.52 27.59
CA TRP A 125 14.33 7.40 27.12
C TRP A 125 14.10 8.20 25.82
N LEU A 126 13.73 7.51 24.75
CA LEU A 126 13.26 8.11 23.51
C LEU A 126 11.72 8.21 23.50
N PRO A 127 11.15 9.32 23.00
CA PRO A 127 9.71 9.41 22.80
C PRO A 127 9.23 8.38 21.76
N PRO A 128 7.99 7.85 21.90
CA PRO A 128 7.46 6.83 20.99
C PRO A 128 7.51 7.20 19.49
N SER A 129 7.44 8.50 19.18
CA SER A 129 7.55 9.00 17.79
C SER A 129 8.95 8.87 17.20
N LEU A 130 10.00 8.87 18.02
CA LEU A 130 11.38 8.59 17.58
C LEU A 130 11.63 7.08 17.51
N MET A 131 11.12 6.30 18.48
CA MET A 131 11.18 4.83 18.45
C MET A 131 10.57 4.23 17.18
N SER A 132 9.41 4.72 16.74
CA SER A 132 8.79 4.28 15.48
C SER A 132 9.67 4.48 14.25
N ARG A 133 10.58 5.47 14.27
CA ARG A 133 11.52 5.68 13.16
C ARG A 133 12.68 4.70 13.21
N VAL A 134 13.19 4.38 14.41
CA VAL A 134 14.26 3.38 14.60
C VAL A 134 13.78 2.00 14.13
N PHE A 135 12.60 1.56 14.58
CA PHE A 135 12.06 0.24 14.20
C PHE A 135 11.81 0.09 12.69
N ASN A 136 11.49 1.17 11.99
CA ASN A 136 11.26 1.12 10.54
C ASN A 136 12.55 1.05 9.72
N VAL A 137 13.72 1.33 10.31
CA VAL A 137 15.02 1.32 9.60
C VAL A 137 15.79 0.01 9.84
N GLU A 138 15.52 -0.68 10.94
CA GLU A 138 16.12 -1.98 11.27
C GLU A 138 15.44 -3.18 10.58
N SER A 139 14.44 -2.94 9.71
CA SER A 139 13.67 -3.98 8.99
C SER A 139 14.23 -4.27 7.60
#